data_AF-A0A1G8YBU0-F1
#
_entry.id   AF-A0A1G8YBU0-F1
#
_cell.length_a   1.000
_cell.length_b   1.000
_cell.length_c   1.000
_cell.angle_alpha   90.00
_cell.angle_beta   90.00
_cell.angle_gamma   90.00
#
_symmetry.space_group_name_H-M   'P 1'
#
loop_
_entity.id
_entity.type
_entity.pdbx_description
1 polymer ?
#
loop_
_entity_poly.entity_id
_entity_poly.type
_entity_poly.pdbx_seq_one_letter_code
_entity_poly.pdbx_strand_id
1 'polypeptide(L)'
;MKKISIIILAVCLAFTLGACNHGGIKQSEKYAMNASYSYGGDSNKTEISYSIIISGAKKDIENIDAYEVLINMDYLDLMLENGPHSSERGLEKTPYFKIVGNFTFNTSGKSKEEIDEMKLLEGVEIIDKDRNKVTFKFND
;
A
#
# COMPACT_ATOMS: atom_id res chain seq x y z
N MET A 1 -15.76 50.83 47.35
CA MET A 1 -16.60 49.99 48.23
C MET A 1 -17.49 49.10 47.37
N LYS A 2 -17.39 47.78 47.55
CA LYS A 2 -18.38 46.70 47.33
C LYS A 2 -19.50 47.03 46.31
N LYS A 3 -19.69 46.26 45.24
CA LYS A 3 -20.44 44.99 45.30
C LYS A 3 -20.23 44.14 44.04
N ILE A 4 -19.89 42.89 44.28
CA ILE A 4 -20.10 41.74 43.40
C ILE A 4 -21.61 41.53 43.29
N SER A 5 -22.13 41.24 42.09
CA SER A 5 -23.45 40.62 41.94
C SER A 5 -23.41 39.63 40.80
N ILE A 6 -23.34 38.37 41.23
CA ILE A 6 -23.51 37.13 40.50
C ILE A 6 -24.94 37.08 39.94
N ILE A 7 -25.11 36.79 38.66
CA ILE A 7 -26.33 36.17 38.13
C ILE A 7 -25.90 34.95 37.31
N ILE A 8 -26.28 33.80 37.85
CA ILE A 8 -26.09 32.44 37.36
C ILE A 8 -27.39 32.01 36.64
N LEU A 9 -27.23 31.13 35.64
CA LEU A 9 -28.26 30.24 35.06
C LEU A 9 -29.41 30.91 34.29
N ALA A 10 -29.42 30.69 32.97
CA ALA A 10 -30.38 29.83 32.29
C ALA A 10 -30.61 30.29 30.84
N VAL A 11 -29.81 29.77 29.90
CA VAL A 11 -30.35 29.30 28.61
C VAL A 11 -29.53 28.10 28.19
N CYS A 12 -30.13 26.93 28.39
CA CYS A 12 -29.69 25.66 27.86
C CYS A 12 -29.89 25.61 26.33
N LEU A 13 -28.98 24.88 25.70
CA LEU A 13 -29.19 23.94 24.59
C LEU A 13 -29.55 24.45 23.19
N ALA A 14 -28.97 23.70 22.24
CA ALA A 14 -29.19 23.66 20.79
C ALA A 14 -28.42 24.77 20.03
N PHE A 15 -27.39 24.50 19.23
CA PHE A 15 -27.21 23.37 18.32
C PHE A 15 -25.72 22.98 18.20
N THR A 16 -25.38 21.80 18.71
CA THR A 16 -24.29 21.00 18.19
C THR A 16 -24.75 20.36 16.88
N LEU A 17 -24.41 20.98 15.75
CA LEU A 17 -24.49 20.42 14.40
C LEU A 17 -23.28 20.96 13.64
N GLY A 18 -22.36 20.18 13.10
CA GLY A 18 -22.10 18.77 13.18
C GLY A 18 -20.67 18.64 12.70
N ALA A 19 -19.75 18.40 13.61
CA ALA A 19 -18.48 17.81 13.21
C ALA A 19 -18.83 16.38 12.81
N CYS A 20 -19.23 16.19 11.55
CA CYS A 20 -18.98 14.93 10.88
C CYS A 20 -17.46 14.79 10.83
N ASN A 21 -16.89 14.38 11.95
CA ASN A 21 -15.62 13.70 11.96
C ASN A 21 -15.91 12.42 11.18
N HIS A 22 -15.83 12.51 9.85
CA HIS A 22 -15.58 11.35 9.02
C HIS A 22 -14.30 10.78 9.61
N GLY A 23 -14.45 9.82 10.53
CA GLY A 23 -13.37 8.93 10.88
C GLY A 23 -12.91 8.40 9.55
N GLY A 24 -11.80 8.95 9.05
CA GLY A 24 -11.11 8.42 7.90
C GLY A 24 -10.80 7.00 8.30
N ILE A 25 -11.59 6.06 7.79
CA ILE A 25 -11.31 4.63 7.86
C ILE A 25 -9.83 4.54 7.53
N LYS A 26 -9.01 4.06 8.46
CA LYS A 26 -7.57 3.91 8.23
C LYS A 26 -7.47 3.18 6.90
N GLN A 27 -6.81 3.73 5.90
CA GLN A 27 -6.96 3.20 4.54
C GLN A 27 -6.42 1.77 4.40
N SER A 28 -5.56 1.33 5.33
CA SER A 28 -5.16 -0.06 5.53
C SER A 28 -6.32 -1.00 5.90
N GLU A 29 -7.45 -0.49 6.37
CA GLU A 29 -8.68 -1.25 6.64
C GLU A 29 -9.55 -1.44 5.39
N LYS A 30 -9.34 -0.62 4.34
CA LYS A 30 -10.13 -0.72 3.08
C LYS A 30 -9.71 -1.91 2.22
N TYR A 31 -8.43 -2.28 2.33
CA TYR A 31 -7.78 -3.22 1.43
C TYR A 31 -7.05 -4.28 2.26
N ALA A 32 -7.12 -5.53 1.83
CA ALA A 32 -6.31 -6.61 2.34
C ALA A 32 -5.38 -7.12 1.24
N MET A 33 -4.09 -7.23 1.55
CA MET A 33 -3.09 -7.75 0.62
C MET A 33 -2.80 -9.22 0.90
N ASN A 34 -2.76 -10.02 -0.16
CA ASN A 34 -2.09 -11.32 -0.18
C ASN A 34 -1.03 -11.28 -1.28
N ALA A 35 0.21 -11.63 -0.95
CA ALA A 35 1.30 -11.58 -1.90
C ALA A 35 2.14 -12.84 -1.82
N SER A 36 2.64 -13.26 -2.97
CA SER A 36 3.69 -14.25 -3.10
C SER A 36 4.78 -13.71 -4.01
N TYR A 37 6.02 -14.04 -3.68
CA TYR A 37 7.17 -13.75 -4.52
C TYR A 37 8.17 -14.89 -4.42
N SER A 38 8.99 -15.05 -5.45
CA SER A 38 10.01 -16.09 -5.52
C SER A 38 11.29 -15.52 -6.09
N TYR A 39 12.41 -15.96 -5.52
CA TYR A 39 13.74 -15.71 -6.03
C TYR A 39 14.18 -16.88 -6.93
N GLY A 40 14.58 -16.57 -8.15
CA GLY A 40 15.21 -17.47 -9.10
C GLY A 40 16.49 -16.85 -9.68
N GLY A 41 16.96 -17.40 -10.79
CA GLY A 41 18.15 -16.91 -11.49
C GLY A 41 19.36 -17.85 -11.37
N ASP A 42 20.55 -17.30 -11.62
CA ASP A 42 21.82 -18.02 -11.65
C ASP A 42 22.84 -17.38 -10.69
N SER A 43 24.11 -17.81 -10.74
CA SER A 43 25.16 -17.30 -9.85
C SER A 43 25.46 -15.79 -10.02
N ASN A 44 24.98 -15.15 -11.09
CA ASN A 44 25.25 -13.76 -11.42
C ASN A 44 24.01 -12.87 -11.36
N LYS A 45 22.81 -13.47 -11.39
CA LYS A 45 21.56 -12.74 -11.52
C LYS A 45 20.52 -13.30 -10.59
N THR A 46 19.76 -12.39 -9.99
CA THR A 46 18.58 -12.72 -9.22
C THR A 46 17.34 -12.26 -9.99
N GLU A 47 16.48 -13.21 -10.31
CA GLU A 47 15.16 -12.93 -10.86
C GLU A 47 14.14 -12.97 -9.73
N ILE A 48 13.33 -11.91 -9.62
CA ILE A 48 12.24 -11.81 -8.65
C ILE A 48 10.95 -11.84 -9.43
N SER A 49 10.17 -12.91 -9.27
CA SER A 49 8.81 -12.99 -9.78
C SER A 49 7.84 -12.76 -8.64
N TYR A 50 6.77 -11.99 -8.87
CA TYR A 50 5.81 -11.67 -7.83
C TYR A 50 4.36 -11.71 -8.33
N SER A 51 3.45 -12.04 -7.42
CA SER A 51 2.01 -12.00 -7.61
C SER A 51 1.36 -11.40 -6.37
N ILE A 52 0.71 -10.25 -6.54
CA ILE A 52 0.08 -9.49 -5.47
C ILE A 52 -1.41 -9.43 -5.75
N ILE A 53 -2.22 -9.77 -4.76
CA ILE A 53 -3.67 -9.69 -4.80
C ILE A 53 -4.12 -8.71 -3.72
N ILE A 54 -4.68 -7.59 -4.15
CA ILE A 54 -5.37 -6.63 -3.30
C ILE A 54 -6.86 -6.95 -3.34
N SER A 55 -7.44 -7.22 -2.18
CA SER A 55 -8.86 -7.52 -2.02
C SER A 55 -9.54 -6.45 -1.16
N GLY A 56 -10.84 -6.27 -1.32
CA GLY A 56 -11.58 -5.22 -0.63
C GLY A 56 -13.04 -5.19 -1.07
N ALA A 57 -13.80 -4.20 -0.61
CA ALA A 57 -15.16 -4.02 -1.11
C ALA A 57 -15.12 -3.64 -2.60
N LYS A 58 -16.14 -4.04 -3.36
CA LYS A 58 -16.23 -3.81 -4.82
C LYS A 58 -15.95 -2.36 -5.21
N LYS A 59 -16.60 -1.41 -4.52
CA LYS A 59 -16.42 0.03 -4.74
C LYS A 59 -14.97 0.48 -4.56
N ASP A 60 -14.24 -0.12 -3.61
CA ASP A 60 -12.89 0.31 -3.27
C ASP A 60 -11.89 -0.26 -4.29
N ILE A 61 -12.12 -1.48 -4.80
CA ILE A 61 -11.36 -2.07 -5.91
C ILE A 61 -11.62 -1.33 -7.23
N GLU A 62 -12.87 -0.96 -7.52
CA GLU A 62 -13.24 -0.13 -8.67
C GLU A 62 -12.64 1.29 -8.62
N ASN A 63 -12.32 1.77 -7.42
CA ASN A 63 -11.72 3.09 -7.20
C ASN A 63 -10.19 3.11 -7.35
N ILE A 64 -9.53 1.95 -7.48
CA ILE A 64 -8.08 1.91 -7.74
C ILE A 64 -7.80 2.52 -9.11
N ASP A 65 -6.99 3.57 -9.14
CA ASP A 65 -6.59 4.28 -10.35
C ASP A 65 -5.25 3.74 -10.87
N ALA A 66 -4.25 3.73 -9.99
CA ALA A 66 -2.88 3.33 -10.31
C ALA A 66 -2.26 2.49 -9.20
N TYR A 67 -1.12 1.89 -9.52
CA TYR A 67 -0.28 1.15 -8.58
C TYR A 67 1.20 1.36 -8.90
N GLU A 68 2.03 1.20 -7.89
CA GLU A 68 3.49 1.24 -8.01
C GLU A 68 4.09 0.08 -7.20
N VAL A 69 4.87 -0.78 -7.85
CA VAL A 69 5.58 -1.85 -7.14
C VAL A 69 6.88 -1.28 -6.61
N LEU A 70 7.08 -1.42 -5.30
CA LEU A 70 8.18 -0.80 -4.58
C LEU A 70 9.37 -1.74 -4.55
N ILE A 71 10.51 -1.25 -5.03
CA ILE A 71 11.80 -1.93 -5.02
C ILE A 71 12.77 -1.14 -4.13
N ASN A 72 13.77 -1.82 -3.57
CA ASN A 72 14.76 -1.14 -2.76
C ASN A 72 15.65 -0.25 -3.66
N MET A 73 15.49 1.06 -3.50
CA MET A 73 16.15 2.07 -4.30
C MET A 73 17.66 2.12 -4.10
N ASP A 74 18.19 1.60 -2.98
CA ASP A 74 19.62 1.51 -2.72
C ASP A 74 20.34 0.57 -3.69
N TYR A 75 19.58 -0.31 -4.38
CA TYR A 75 20.09 -1.30 -5.32
C TYR A 75 19.52 -1.13 -6.74
N LEU A 76 18.96 0.04 -7.04
CA LEU A 76 18.39 0.32 -8.36
C LEU A 76 19.45 0.25 -9.48
N ASP A 77 20.69 0.61 -9.18
CA ASP A 77 21.83 0.53 -10.10
C ASP A 77 22.16 -0.91 -10.52
N LEU A 78 21.75 -1.89 -9.71
CA LEU A 78 21.88 -3.31 -10.02
C LEU A 78 20.73 -3.84 -10.88
N MET A 79 19.65 -3.08 -11.10
CA MET A 79 18.52 -3.53 -11.90
C MET A 79 18.92 -3.67 -13.37
N LEU A 80 18.88 -4.90 -13.88
CA LEU A 80 19.15 -5.22 -15.27
C LEU A 80 17.89 -5.08 -16.12
N GLU A 81 16.78 -5.63 -15.62
CA GLU A 81 15.53 -5.69 -16.37
C GLU A 81 14.34 -5.37 -15.46
N ASN A 82 13.53 -4.42 -15.94
CA ASN A 82 12.18 -4.18 -15.47
C ASN A 82 11.25 -4.95 -16.39
N GLY A 83 11.05 -6.24 -16.13
CA GLY A 83 10.38 -7.14 -17.07
C GLY A 83 8.87 -6.88 -17.18
N PRO A 84 8.08 -7.78 -17.79
CA PRO A 84 6.67 -7.52 -18.05
C PRO A 84 5.88 -7.40 -16.75
N HIS A 85 5.13 -6.31 -16.63
CA HIS A 85 4.16 -6.10 -15.56
C HIS A 85 2.75 -6.12 -16.13
N SER A 86 1.83 -6.77 -15.44
CA SER A 86 0.43 -6.73 -15.80
C SER A 86 -0.45 -6.66 -14.57
N SER A 87 -1.66 -6.12 -14.77
CA SER A 87 -2.66 -6.05 -13.73
C SER A 87 -4.01 -6.46 -14.27
N GLU A 88 -4.79 -7.18 -13.46
CA GLU A 88 -6.16 -7.56 -13.76
C GLU A 88 -7.10 -7.22 -12.60
N ARG A 89 -8.34 -6.83 -12.91
CA ARG A 89 -9.40 -6.59 -11.93
C ARG A 89 -10.50 -7.63 -12.09
N GLY A 90 -10.91 -8.24 -10.99
CA GLY A 90 -12.14 -9.03 -10.91
C GLY A 90 -13.12 -8.35 -9.97
N LEU A 91 -14.36 -8.10 -10.42
CA LEU A 91 -15.37 -7.32 -9.67
C LEU A 91 -16.63 -8.13 -9.30
N GLU A 92 -16.53 -9.45 -9.44
CA GLU A 92 -17.60 -10.41 -9.18
C GLU A 92 -17.66 -10.76 -7.68
N LYS A 93 -18.11 -11.98 -7.33
CA LYS A 93 -18.36 -12.46 -5.96
C LYS A 93 -17.29 -12.08 -4.93
N THR A 94 -16.02 -12.09 -5.32
CA THR A 94 -14.89 -11.67 -4.49
C THR A 94 -14.07 -10.64 -5.26
N PRO A 95 -14.28 -9.33 -5.01
CA PRO A 95 -13.55 -8.29 -5.72
C PRO A 95 -12.05 -8.30 -5.42
N TYR A 96 -11.24 -8.17 -6.46
CA TYR A 96 -9.80 -8.12 -6.34
C TYR A 96 -9.14 -7.28 -7.44
N PHE A 97 -7.93 -6.80 -7.13
CA PHE A 97 -6.97 -6.25 -8.07
C PHE A 97 -5.68 -7.06 -7.95
N LYS A 98 -5.30 -7.73 -9.03
CA LYS A 98 -4.11 -8.57 -9.07
C LYS A 98 -3.03 -7.88 -9.90
N ILE A 99 -1.80 -7.92 -9.41
CA ILE A 99 -0.61 -7.38 -10.05
C ILE A 99 0.39 -8.53 -10.14
N VAL A 100 0.92 -8.77 -11.33
CA VAL A 100 1.99 -9.75 -11.54
C VAL A 100 3.11 -9.11 -12.34
N GLY A 101 4.33 -9.51 -12.03
CA GLY A 101 5.48 -9.07 -12.81
C GLY A 101 6.76 -9.71 -12.34
N ASN A 102 7.86 -9.25 -12.93
CA ASN A 102 9.19 -9.66 -12.53
C ASN A 102 10.21 -8.51 -12.63
N PHE A 103 11.31 -8.69 -11.90
CA PHE A 103 12.50 -7.86 -11.97
C PHE A 103 13.72 -8.76 -12.08
N THR A 104 14.77 -8.31 -12.75
CA THR A 104 16.07 -8.99 -12.73
C THR A 104 17.15 -8.03 -12.27
N PHE A 105 17.95 -8.48 -11.30
CA PHE A 105 19.05 -7.72 -10.72
C PHE A 105 20.37 -8.45 -10.96
N ASN A 106 21.44 -7.67 -11.17
CA ASN A 106 22.80 -8.17 -11.15
C ASN A 106 23.25 -8.40 -9.71
N THR A 107 23.44 -9.66 -9.34
CA THR A 107 23.84 -10.08 -8.00
C THR A 107 25.14 -10.89 -8.03
N SER A 108 25.91 -10.75 -9.12
CA SER A 108 27.20 -11.44 -9.27
C SER A 108 28.15 -11.14 -8.11
N GLY A 109 28.72 -12.20 -7.56
CA GLY A 109 29.64 -12.14 -6.43
C GLY A 109 28.96 -11.94 -5.07
N LYS A 110 27.62 -11.89 -5.00
CA LYS A 110 26.87 -11.86 -3.72
C LYS A 110 26.47 -13.27 -3.30
N SER A 111 26.61 -13.55 -2.02
CA SER A 111 26.03 -14.74 -1.39
C SER A 111 24.50 -14.65 -1.35
N LYS A 112 23.85 -15.80 -1.09
CA LYS A 112 22.39 -15.84 -0.95
C LYS A 112 21.92 -14.98 0.23
N GLU A 113 22.63 -15.06 1.34
CA GLU A 113 22.34 -14.31 2.56
C GLU A 113 22.42 -12.80 2.29
N GLU A 114 23.44 -12.34 1.56
CA GLU A 114 23.53 -10.94 1.13
C GLU A 114 22.36 -10.53 0.24
N ILE A 115 21.96 -11.38 -0.71
CA ILE A 115 20.82 -11.10 -1.61
C ILE A 115 19.50 -11.01 -0.82
N ASP A 116 19.29 -11.91 0.15
CA ASP A 116 18.11 -11.91 1.00
C ASP A 116 18.05 -10.63 1.88
N GLU A 117 19.20 -10.15 2.37
CA GLU A 117 19.33 -8.90 3.14
C GLU A 117 19.10 -7.63 2.32
N MET A 118 19.35 -7.68 1.00
CA MET A 118 19.14 -6.52 0.12
C MET A 118 17.67 -6.10 0.02
N LYS A 119 16.71 -6.99 0.34
CA LYS A 119 15.26 -6.70 0.27
C LYS A 119 14.85 -6.04 -1.05
N LEU A 120 15.34 -6.58 -2.16
CA LEU A 120 15.19 -6.01 -3.51
C LEU A 120 13.74 -5.68 -3.91
N LEU A 121 12.77 -6.42 -3.36
CA LEU A 121 11.34 -6.15 -3.49
C LEU A 121 10.76 -5.77 -2.12
N GLU A 122 10.19 -4.57 -2.01
CA GLU A 122 9.73 -4.02 -0.73
C GLU A 122 8.21 -4.12 -0.54
N GLY A 123 7.43 -3.96 -1.61
CA GLY A 123 5.98 -3.85 -1.46
C GLY A 123 5.25 -3.33 -2.69
N VAL A 124 4.07 -2.76 -2.44
CA VAL A 124 3.25 -2.08 -3.45
C VAL A 124 2.54 -0.88 -2.84
N GLU A 125 2.48 0.21 -3.59
CA GLU A 125 1.62 1.35 -3.32
C GLU A 125 0.40 1.31 -4.24
N ILE A 126 -0.79 1.49 -3.66
CA ILE A 126 -2.07 1.61 -4.36
C ILE A 126 -2.52 3.07 -4.29
N ILE A 127 -2.91 3.61 -5.44
CA ILE A 127 -3.37 4.98 -5.60
C ILE A 127 -4.83 4.94 -6.06
N ASP A 128 -5.73 5.49 -5.27
CA ASP A 128 -7.15 5.61 -5.65
C ASP A 128 -7.41 6.86 -6.52
N LYS A 129 -8.59 6.92 -7.13
CA LYS A 129 -9.01 8.06 -7.98
C LYS A 129 -9.11 9.39 -7.22
N ASP A 130 -9.23 9.35 -5.90
CA ASP A 130 -9.21 10.51 -5.02
C ASP A 130 -7.79 10.91 -4.62
N ARG A 131 -6.76 10.27 -5.21
CA ARG A 131 -5.33 10.49 -4.98
C ARG A 131 -4.85 10.06 -3.60
N ASN A 132 -5.63 9.26 -2.89
CA ASN A 132 -5.18 8.64 -1.65
C ASN A 132 -4.19 7.51 -1.95
N LYS A 133 -3.23 7.32 -1.05
CA LYS A 133 -2.16 6.34 -1.19
C LYS A 133 -2.19 5.34 -0.04
N VAL A 134 -2.12 4.06 -0.36
CA VAL A 134 -1.98 2.97 0.61
C VAL A 134 -0.78 2.13 0.24
N THR A 135 0.19 2.05 1.14
CA THR A 135 1.39 1.24 0.97
C THR A 135 1.27 -0.07 1.73
N PHE A 136 1.57 -1.16 1.05
CA PHE A 136 1.73 -2.49 1.63
C PHE A 136 3.18 -2.94 1.50
N LYS A 137 3.80 -3.37 2.59
CA LYS A 137 5.16 -3.93 2.59
C LYS A 137 5.12 -5.45 2.68
N PHE A 138 6.06 -6.13 2.05
CA PHE A 138 6.18 -7.59 2.13
C PHE A 138 6.91 -8.06 3.39
N ASN A 139 7.80 -7.22 3.92
CA ASN A 139 8.64 -7.51 5.07
C ASN A 139 8.42 -6.40 6.11
N ASP A 140 7.47 -6.60 7.03
CA ASP A 140 7.37 -5.82 8.27
C ASP A 140 8.27 -6.42 9.37
#